data_AF-A0A0D0H9Q8-F1
#
_entry.id   AF-A0A0D0H9Q8-F1
#
_cell.length_a   1.000
_cell.length_b   1.000
_cell.length_c   1.000
_cell.angle_alpha   90.00
_cell.angle_beta   90.00
_cell.angle_gamma   90.00
#
_symmetry.space_group_name_H-M   'P 1'
#
loop_
_entity.id
_entity.type
_entity.pdbx_description
1 polymer ?
#
loop_
_entity_poly.entity_id
_entity_poly.type
_entity_poly.pdbx_seq_one_letter_code
_entity_poly.pdbx_strand_id
1 'polypeptide(L)'
;MKPGASFGILWAALCAAVGSTWVELLLWWLHGDDAVRNLYRDARLTAAIVMGRRVLGPPAGFEPLVMGMATLVHLFLSLAYTAVLAVAIHRLSLRPALLVGAVFGLLLYGINLYGFTEVFPWFVPVRGAITQAAHLAFGITAAAAYRLAGWSTRRRL
;
A
#
# COMPACT_ATOMS: atom_id res chain seq x y z
N MET A 1 9.26 5.19 21.97
CA MET A 1 9.99 5.09 20.69
C MET A 1 10.91 6.30 20.54
N LYS A 2 12.13 6.17 20.00
CA LYS A 2 13.00 7.34 19.76
C LYS A 2 12.33 8.24 18.69
N PRO A 3 12.33 9.57 18.82
CA PRO A 3 11.64 10.48 17.90
C PRO A 3 11.94 10.26 16.40
N GLY A 4 13.18 9.90 16.05
CA GLY A 4 13.58 9.61 14.68
C GLY A 4 13.00 8.30 14.09
N ALA A 5 12.58 7.35 14.92
CA ALA A 5 12.00 6.09 14.46
C ALA A 5 10.57 6.28 13.95
N SER A 6 9.77 7.10 14.64
CA SER A 6 8.39 7.39 14.23
C SER A 6 8.34 8.18 12.92
N PHE A 7 9.24 9.15 12.75
CA PHE A 7 9.37 9.87 11.49
C PHE A 7 9.74 8.93 10.32
N GLY A 8 10.71 8.03 10.52
CA GLY A 8 11.13 7.08 9.48
C GLY A 8 10.00 6.14 9.04
N ILE A 9 9.15 5.70 9.97
CA ILE A 9 7.98 4.87 9.66
C ILE A 9 6.95 5.66 8.86
N LEU A 10 6.61 6.88 9.30
CA LEU A 10 5.64 7.73 8.60
C LEU A 10 6.10 8.03 7.16
N TRP A 11 7.36 8.42 7.00
CA TRP A 11 7.95 8.69 5.70
C TRP A 11 7.92 7.46 4.79
N ALA A 12 8.32 6.30 5.33
CA ALA A 12 8.30 5.05 4.57
C ALA A 12 6.89 4.63 4.15
N ALA A 13 5.89 4.81 5.02
CA ALA A 13 4.50 4.51 4.72
C ALA A 13 3.95 5.41 3.60
N LEU A 14 4.27 6.71 3.63
CA LEU A 14 3.87 7.64 2.58
C LEU A 14 4.52 7.29 1.24
N CYS A 15 5.84 7.06 1.23
CA CYS A 15 6.55 6.64 0.02
C CYS A 15 5.99 5.33 -0.54
N ALA A 16 5.70 4.36 0.31
CA ALA A 16 5.18 3.06 -0.12
C ALA A 16 3.76 3.16 -0.68
N ALA A 17 2.88 3.92 -0.04
CA ALA A 17 1.53 4.17 -0.54
C ALA A 17 1.56 4.84 -1.91
N VAL A 18 2.27 5.97 -2.03
CA VAL A 18 2.38 6.71 -3.30
C VAL A 18 3.06 5.87 -4.37
N GLY A 19 4.19 5.24 -4.05
CA GLY A 19 4.97 4.44 -5.01
C GLY A 19 4.19 3.25 -5.55
N SER A 20 3.49 2.50 -4.68
CA SER A 20 2.68 1.37 -5.12
C SER A 20 1.49 1.79 -5.98
N THR A 21 0.80 2.89 -5.63
CA THR A 21 -0.27 3.43 -6.49
C THR A 21 0.24 3.82 -7.86
N TRP A 22 1.39 4.49 -7.97
CA TRP A 22 1.97 4.84 -9.26
C TRP A 22 2.36 3.60 -10.08
N VAL A 23 2.93 2.58 -9.44
CA VAL A 23 3.23 1.30 -10.10
C VAL A 23 1.96 0.66 -10.63
N GLU A 24 0.88 0.62 -9.84
CA GLU A 24 -0.39 0.02 -10.27
C GLU A 24 -1.02 0.77 -11.45
N LEU A 25 -1.08 2.11 -11.38
CA LEU A 25 -1.57 2.96 -12.46
C LEU A 25 -0.76 2.78 -13.75
N LEU A 26 0.56 2.73 -13.63
CA LEU A 26 1.45 2.52 -14.77
C LEU A 26 1.25 1.13 -15.39
N LEU A 27 1.12 0.09 -14.56
CA LEU A 27 0.91 -1.27 -15.04
C LEU A 27 -0.42 -1.42 -15.77
N TRP A 28 -1.51 -0.85 -15.25
CA TRP A 28 -2.80 -0.83 -15.98
C TRP A 28 -2.66 -0.15 -17.33
N TRP A 29 -2.04 1.04 -17.37
CA TRP A 29 -1.83 1.77 -18.62
C TRP A 29 -1.02 0.96 -19.64
N LEU A 30 0.07 0.30 -19.20
CA LEU A 30 0.91 -0.55 -20.06
C LEU A 30 0.16 -1.78 -20.60
N HIS A 31 -0.86 -2.27 -19.90
CA HIS A 31 -1.69 -3.40 -20.33
C HIS A 31 -2.90 -2.95 -21.18
N GLY A 32 -3.07 -1.66 -21.45
CA GLY A 32 -4.18 -1.12 -22.22
C GLY A 32 -5.49 -0.97 -21.43
N ASP A 33 -5.43 -1.07 -20.09
CA ASP A 33 -6.58 -0.84 -19.22
C ASP A 33 -6.84 0.66 -19.02
N ASP A 34 -8.09 0.99 -18.68
CA ASP A 34 -8.45 2.34 -18.21
C ASP A 34 -8.01 2.53 -16.75
N ALA A 35 -6.78 3.00 -16.57
CA ALA A 35 -6.17 3.21 -15.26
C ALA A 35 -6.97 4.15 -14.35
N VAL A 36 -7.62 5.17 -14.92
CA VAL A 36 -8.41 6.15 -14.14
C VAL A 36 -9.71 5.51 -13.66
N ARG A 37 -10.40 4.78 -14.54
CA ARG A 37 -11.60 4.04 -14.15
C ARG A 37 -11.29 2.95 -13.12
N ASN A 38 -10.18 2.23 -13.27
CA ASN A 38 -9.72 1.24 -12.30
C ASN A 38 -9.40 1.88 -10.95
N LEU A 39 -8.77 3.06 -10.93
CA LEU A 39 -8.55 3.82 -9.70
C LEU A 39 -9.87 4.16 -9.00
N TYR A 40 -10.87 4.64 -9.72
CA TYR A 40 -12.18 4.97 -9.13
C TYR A 40 -12.92 3.72 -8.64
N ARG A 41 -12.81 2.60 -9.36
CA ARG A 41 -13.32 1.31 -8.92
C ARG A 41 -12.67 0.92 -7.58
N ASP A 42 -11.35 0.94 -7.51
CA ASP A 42 -10.59 0.45 -6.34
C ASP A 42 -10.73 1.38 -5.13
N ALA A 43 -10.90 2.67 -5.37
CA ALA A 43 -11.28 3.62 -4.34
C ALA A 43 -12.64 3.27 -3.72
N ARG A 44 -13.65 2.90 -4.51
CA ARG A 44 -14.96 2.46 -3.99
C ARG A 44 -14.86 1.18 -3.18
N LEU A 45 -14.09 0.19 -3.66
CA LEU A 45 -13.86 -1.05 -2.92
C LEU A 45 -13.24 -0.77 -1.54
N THR A 46 -12.25 0.12 -1.50
CA THR A 46 -11.58 0.53 -0.28
C THR A 46 -12.50 1.34 0.65
N ALA A 47 -13.21 2.33 0.12
CA ALA A 47 -14.12 3.17 0.90
C ALA A 47 -15.29 2.35 1.49
N ALA A 48 -15.74 1.29 0.81
CA ALA A 48 -16.80 0.41 1.28
C ALA A 48 -16.48 -0.28 2.61
N ILE A 49 -15.20 -0.40 3.00
CA ILE A 49 -14.79 -0.89 4.33
C ILE A 49 -15.41 -0.03 5.44
N VAL A 50 -15.49 1.29 5.23
CA VAL A 50 -15.98 2.27 6.22
C VAL A 50 -17.41 2.71 5.90
N MET A 51 -17.69 2.99 4.63
CA MET A 51 -18.98 3.53 4.17
C MET A 51 -20.05 2.47 3.93
N GLY A 52 -19.67 1.19 3.99
CA GLY A 52 -20.53 0.06 3.69
C GLY A 52 -20.77 -0.16 2.19
N ARG A 53 -21.45 -1.26 1.87
CA ARG A 53 -21.60 -1.79 0.50
C ARG A 53 -22.39 -0.89 -0.47
N ARG A 54 -23.12 0.11 0.03
CA ARG A 54 -23.94 1.01 -0.80
C ARG A 54 -23.09 1.84 -1.78
N VAL A 55 -21.82 2.10 -1.44
CA VAL A 55 -20.90 2.87 -2.29
C VAL A 55 -20.41 2.11 -3.54
N LEU A 56 -20.66 0.80 -3.61
CA LEU A 56 -20.25 -0.08 -4.71
C LEU A 56 -21.11 0.07 -5.98
N GLY A 57 -22.22 0.80 -5.92
CA GLY A 57 -23.15 0.98 -7.04
C GLY A 57 -22.64 1.90 -8.17
N PRO A 58 -23.22 1.82 -9.39
CA PRO A 58 -22.84 2.68 -10.54
C PRO A 58 -23.29 4.15 -10.39
N PRO A 59 -22.65 5.13 -11.09
CA PRO A 59 -21.49 5.00 -11.99
C PRO A 59 -20.15 5.33 -11.30
N ALA A 60 -19.08 4.65 -11.75
CA ALA A 60 -17.71 4.76 -11.23
C ALA A 60 -16.96 6.02 -11.71
N GLY A 61 -17.53 7.19 -11.45
CA GLY A 61 -16.85 8.47 -11.60
C GLY A 61 -16.10 8.91 -10.34
N PHE A 62 -15.42 10.05 -10.45
CA PHE A 62 -14.78 10.72 -9.32
C PHE A 62 -15.82 11.19 -8.30
N GLU A 63 -15.66 10.76 -7.05
CA GLU A 63 -16.48 11.16 -5.91
C GLU A 63 -15.54 11.60 -4.77
N PRO A 64 -15.49 12.89 -4.39
CA PRO A 64 -14.51 13.40 -3.44
C PRO A 64 -14.52 12.66 -2.09
N LEU A 65 -15.71 12.36 -1.56
CA LEU A 65 -15.85 11.67 -0.28
C LEU A 65 -15.35 10.22 -0.35
N VAL A 66 -15.62 9.53 -1.46
CA VAL A 66 -15.14 8.16 -1.69
C VAL A 66 -13.63 8.15 -1.82
N MET A 67 -13.07 9.07 -2.61
CA MET A 67 -11.61 9.19 -2.77
C MET A 67 -10.93 9.53 -1.44
N GLY A 68 -11.51 10.43 -0.65
CA GLY A 68 -11.03 10.79 0.67
C GLY A 68 -11.03 9.60 1.63
N MET A 69 -12.16 8.87 1.72
CA MET A 69 -12.27 7.69 2.60
C MET A 69 -11.34 6.55 2.18
N ALA A 70 -11.24 6.28 0.87
CA ALA A 70 -10.30 5.31 0.34
C ALA A 70 -8.85 5.66 0.71
N THR A 71 -8.48 6.94 0.55
CA THR A 71 -7.14 7.44 0.91
C THR A 71 -6.87 7.28 2.40
N LEU A 72 -7.83 7.60 3.27
CA LEU A 72 -7.67 7.46 4.72
C LEU A 72 -7.44 6.00 5.12
N VAL A 73 -8.23 5.07 4.59
CA VAL A 73 -8.05 3.63 4.83
C VAL A 73 -6.70 3.16 4.32
N HIS A 74 -6.29 3.56 3.11
CA HIS A 74 -4.99 3.20 2.55
C HIS A 74 -3.82 3.75 3.38
N LEU A 75 -3.89 4.99 3.83
CA LEU A 75 -2.87 5.60 4.68
C LEU A 75 -2.76 4.89 6.03
N PHE A 76 -3.90 4.54 6.63
CA PHE A 76 -3.93 3.79 7.89
C PHE A 76 -3.27 2.40 7.73
N LEU A 77 -3.67 1.64 6.70
CA LEU A 77 -3.09 0.33 6.41
C LEU A 77 -1.61 0.43 6.07
N SER A 78 -1.22 1.40 5.24
CA SER A 78 0.19 1.63 4.89
C SER A 78 1.04 1.91 6.12
N LEU A 79 0.56 2.76 7.03
CA LEU A 79 1.24 3.05 8.28
C LEU A 79 1.37 1.81 9.17
N ALA A 80 0.28 1.06 9.35
CA ALA A 80 0.27 -0.15 10.17
C ALA A 80 1.23 -1.21 9.62
N TYR A 81 1.16 -1.49 8.32
CA TYR A 81 2.02 -2.47 7.66
C TYR A 81 3.49 -2.05 7.65
N THR A 82 3.77 -0.77 7.41
CA THR A 82 5.14 -0.26 7.45
C THR A 82 5.73 -0.32 8.86
N ALA A 83 4.92 -0.06 9.90
CA ALA A 83 5.37 -0.19 11.28
C ALA A 83 5.76 -1.65 11.61
N VAL A 84 4.96 -2.62 11.18
CA VAL A 84 5.27 -4.06 11.33
C VAL A 84 6.55 -4.42 10.58
N LEU A 85 6.67 -4.00 9.31
CA LEU A 85 7.85 -4.25 8.50
C LEU A 85 9.11 -3.62 9.13
N ALA A 86 9.01 -2.39 9.64
CA ALA A 86 10.11 -1.69 10.29
C ALA A 86 10.68 -2.48 11.46
N VAL A 87 9.82 -3.11 12.28
CA VAL A 87 10.26 -4.01 13.36
C VAL A 87 11.03 -5.20 12.79
N ALA A 88 10.57 -5.81 11.70
CA ALA A 88 11.25 -6.94 11.07
C ALA A 88 12.63 -6.58 10.51
N ILE A 89 12.80 -5.37 9.95
CA ILE A 89 14.00 -5.00 9.19
C ILE A 89 14.97 -4.05 9.93
N HIS A 90 14.65 -3.56 11.13
CA HIS A 90 15.42 -2.49 11.78
C HIS A 90 16.92 -2.79 11.94
N ARG A 91 17.29 -4.06 12.12
CA ARG A 91 18.70 -4.51 12.28
C ARG A 91 19.36 -4.94 10.97
N LEU A 92 18.63 -5.04 9.87
CA LEU A 92 19.14 -5.56 8.60
C LEU A 92 19.88 -4.47 7.81
N SER A 93 20.88 -4.84 7.02
CA SER A 93 21.44 -3.96 5.99
C SER A 93 20.43 -3.77 4.84
N LEU A 94 20.67 -2.83 3.93
CA LEU A 94 19.70 -2.47 2.90
C LEU A 94 19.26 -3.68 2.04
N ARG A 95 20.20 -4.43 1.48
CA ARG A 95 19.90 -5.57 0.58
C ARG A 95 18.97 -6.62 1.21
N PRO A 96 19.28 -7.22 2.38
CA PRO A 96 18.36 -8.15 3.03
C PRO A 96 17.05 -7.50 3.48
N ALA A 97 17.06 -6.21 3.84
CA ALA A 97 15.82 -5.49 4.15
C ALA A 97 14.90 -5.38 2.92
N LEU A 98 15.44 -5.15 1.72
CA LEU A 98 14.65 -5.12 0.47
C LEU A 98 14.05 -6.49 0.17
N LEU A 99 14.79 -7.58 0.39
CA LEU A 99 14.27 -8.94 0.21
C LEU A 99 13.13 -9.24 1.18
N VAL A 100 13.31 -8.91 2.46
CA VAL A 100 12.23 -9.04 3.46
C VAL A 100 11.04 -8.16 3.10
N GLY A 101 11.26 -6.95 2.62
CA GLY A 101 10.21 -6.06 2.12
C GLY A 101 9.44 -6.67 0.96
N ALA A 102 10.12 -7.24 -0.03
CA ALA A 102 9.50 -7.92 -1.16
C ALA A 102 8.60 -9.08 -0.71
N VAL A 103 9.13 -9.98 0.13
CA VAL A 103 8.38 -11.11 0.69
C VAL A 103 7.18 -10.60 1.51
N PHE A 104 7.39 -9.59 2.34
CA PHE A 104 6.32 -8.99 3.13
C PHE A 104 5.19 -8.41 2.26
N GLY A 105 5.54 -7.72 1.17
CA GLY A 105 4.57 -7.24 0.19
C GLY A 105 3.72 -8.38 -0.40
N LEU A 106 4.34 -9.48 -0.82
CA LEU A 106 3.62 -10.64 -1.35
C LEU A 106 2.73 -11.32 -0.29
N LEU A 107 3.19 -11.38 0.96
CA LEU A 107 2.36 -11.87 2.07
C LEU A 107 1.14 -10.96 2.30
N LEU A 108 1.32 -9.64 2.23
CA LEU A 108 0.20 -8.70 2.31
C LEU A 108 -0.79 -8.86 1.17
N TYR A 109 -0.34 -9.14 -0.05
CA TYR A 109 -1.25 -9.47 -1.15
C TYR A 109 -2.10 -10.71 -0.80
N GLY A 110 -1.47 -11.76 -0.28
CA GLY A 110 -2.18 -12.95 0.22
C GLY A 110 -3.21 -12.60 1.31
N ILE A 111 -2.79 -11.86 2.33
CA ILE A 111 -3.66 -11.49 3.45
C ILE A 111 -4.80 -10.59 2.99
N ASN A 112 -4.54 -9.54 2.23
CA ASN A 112 -5.55 -8.56 1.83
C ASN A 112 -6.53 -9.11 0.79
N LEU A 113 -6.04 -9.90 -0.18
CA LEU A 113 -6.87 -10.32 -1.31
C LEU A 113 -7.40 -11.74 -1.17
N TYR A 114 -6.91 -12.55 -0.22
CA TYR A 114 -7.46 -13.88 0.07
C TYR A 114 -7.97 -14.01 1.51
N GLY A 115 -7.29 -13.41 2.50
CA GLY A 115 -7.75 -13.41 3.89
C GLY A 115 -8.90 -12.43 4.14
N PHE A 116 -8.68 -11.14 3.90
CA PHE A 116 -9.70 -10.11 4.15
C PHE A 116 -10.90 -10.20 3.23
N THR A 117 -10.80 -10.87 2.08
CA THR A 117 -11.96 -11.14 1.23
C THR A 117 -13.03 -12.01 1.88
N GLU A 118 -12.70 -12.76 2.93
CA GLU A 118 -13.71 -13.49 3.72
C GLU A 118 -14.67 -12.52 4.44
N VAL A 119 -14.20 -11.32 4.77
CA VAL A 119 -14.99 -10.25 5.41
C VAL A 119 -15.47 -9.22 4.39
N PHE A 120 -14.63 -8.92 3.39
CA PHE A 120 -14.85 -7.91 2.36
C PHE A 120 -14.82 -8.56 0.96
N PRO A 121 -15.84 -9.36 0.59
CA PRO A 121 -15.81 -10.19 -0.62
C PRO A 121 -15.78 -9.40 -1.92
N TRP A 122 -16.05 -8.09 -1.90
CA TRP A 122 -15.99 -7.23 -3.07
C TRP A 122 -14.55 -6.96 -3.56
N PHE A 123 -13.50 -7.38 -2.84
CA PHE A 123 -12.13 -7.34 -3.33
C PHE A 123 -11.75 -8.53 -4.24
N VAL A 124 -12.58 -9.57 -4.36
CA VAL A 124 -12.29 -10.74 -5.21
C VAL A 124 -11.97 -10.35 -6.67
N PRO A 125 -12.70 -9.42 -7.32
CA PRO A 125 -12.43 -9.06 -8.73
C PRO A 125 -11.09 -8.35 -8.97
N VAL A 126 -10.45 -7.81 -7.93
CA VAL A 126 -9.15 -7.11 -8.06
C VAL A 126 -7.96 -7.99 -7.72
N ARG A 127 -8.18 -9.31 -7.58
CA ARG A 127 -7.10 -10.29 -7.58
C ARG A 127 -6.45 -10.29 -8.97
N GLY A 128 -5.14 -10.14 -9.01
CA GLY A 128 -4.39 -10.34 -10.25
C GLY A 128 -2.92 -10.01 -10.11
N ALA A 129 -2.18 -10.24 -11.20
CA ALA A 129 -0.74 -9.99 -11.26
C ALA A 129 -0.39 -8.50 -11.04
N ILE A 130 -1.22 -7.58 -11.53
CA ILE A 130 -0.99 -6.14 -11.37
C ILE A 130 -1.07 -5.73 -9.89
N THR A 131 -2.15 -6.09 -9.19
CA THR A 131 -2.28 -5.80 -7.76
C THR A 131 -1.23 -6.54 -6.92
N GLN A 132 -0.83 -7.75 -7.31
CA GLN A 132 0.30 -8.44 -6.68
C GLN A 132 1.62 -7.68 -6.86
N ALA A 133 1.90 -7.17 -8.07
CA ALA A 133 3.07 -6.35 -8.33
C ALA A 133 3.05 -5.02 -7.57
N ALA A 134 1.87 -4.40 -7.41
CA ALA A 134 1.70 -3.20 -6.58
C ALA A 134 2.05 -3.48 -5.11
N HIS A 135 1.65 -4.64 -4.57
CA HIS A 135 2.00 -5.05 -3.20
C HIS A 135 3.50 -5.37 -3.05
N LEU A 136 4.11 -5.99 -4.06
CA LEU A 136 5.56 -6.19 -4.11
C LEU A 136 6.30 -4.84 -4.07
N ALA A 137 5.88 -3.90 -4.91
CA ALA A 137 6.44 -2.55 -4.96
C ALA A 137 6.26 -1.80 -3.63
N PHE A 138 5.08 -1.93 -3.00
CA PHE A 138 4.81 -1.39 -1.66
C PHE A 138 5.87 -1.87 -0.66
N GLY A 139 6.07 -3.18 -0.54
CA GLY A 139 6.98 -3.76 0.44
C GLY A 139 8.45 -3.37 0.22
N ILE A 140 8.90 -3.37 -1.04
CA ILE A 140 10.25 -2.91 -1.42
C ILE A 140 10.44 -1.43 -1.08
N THR A 141 9.45 -0.59 -1.43
CA THR A 141 9.52 0.87 -1.22
C THR A 141 9.51 1.21 0.26
N ALA A 142 8.64 0.56 1.05
CA ALA A 142 8.59 0.73 2.50
C ALA A 142 9.94 0.38 3.14
N ALA A 143 10.53 -0.76 2.76
CA ALA A 143 11.83 -1.17 3.26
C ALA A 143 12.94 -0.19 2.89
N ALA A 144 13.01 0.22 1.62
CA ALA A 144 14.00 1.16 1.12
C ALA A 144 13.92 2.51 1.86
N ALA A 145 12.74 3.11 1.89
CA ALA A 145 12.51 4.41 2.50
C ALA A 145 12.83 4.40 3.99
N TYR A 146 12.44 3.35 4.73
CA TYR A 146 12.74 3.23 6.16
C TYR A 146 14.24 3.14 6.42
N ARG A 147 14.98 2.34 5.64
CA ARG A 147 16.44 2.19 5.80
C ARG A 147 17.20 3.46 5.43
N LEU A 148 16.77 4.17 4.39
CA LEU A 148 17.40 5.42 3.94
C LEU A 148 17.13 6.59 4.90
N ALA A 149 15.94 6.65 5.48
CA ALA A 149 15.62 7.64 6.52
C ALA A 149 16.54 7.46 7.75
N GLY A 150 16.68 6.22 8.24
CA GLY A 150 17.56 5.92 9.38
C GLY A 150 19.06 6.02 9.10
N TRP A 151 19.48 5.99 7.83
CA TRP A 151 20.87 6.26 7.45
C TRP A 151 21.18 7.75 7.50
N SER A 152 20.27 8.58 6.99
CA SER A 152 20.39 10.04 7.02
C SER A 152 20.48 10.61 8.44
N THR A 153 19.74 10.03 9.40
CA THR A 153 19.82 10.46 10.81
C THR A 153 21.16 10.10 11.47
N ARG A 154 21.77 8.96 11.10
CA ARG A 154 23.06 8.53 11.65
C ARG A 154 24.27 9.31 11.13
N ARG A 155 24.16 9.94 9.95
CA ARG A 155 25.22 10.79 9.37
C ARG A 155 25.22 12.23 9.90
N ARG A 156 24.17 12.67 10.57
CA ARG A 156 24.03 14.04 11.11
C ARG A 156 24.40 14.16 12.59
N LEU A 157 24.80 13.05 13.22
CA LEU A 157 25.31 12.96 14.59
C LEU A 157 26.77 12.52 14.52
#